data_AF-A0A2M6KA32-F1
#
_entry.id   AF-A0A2M6KA32-F1
#
_cell.length_a   1.000
_cell.length_b   1.000
_cell.length_c   1.000
_cell.angle_alpha   90.00
_cell.angle_beta   90.00
_cell.angle_gamma   90.00
#
_symmetry.space_group_name_H-M   'P 1'
#
loop_
_entity.id
_entity.type
_entity.pdbx_description
1 polymer ?
#
loop_
_entity_poly.entity_id
_entity_poly.type
_entity_poly.pdbx_seq_one_letter_code
_entity_poly.pdbx_strand_id
1 'polypeptide(L)'
;MDKLSKIIKDKKIDPSAGLGSQTKKPPAYEWQDLALRIIDELNIPGFKRNAVFKVCKEKPKQVILLAMNDTKELCQTGERWKYFFKVLAEK
;
A
#
# COMPACT_ATOMS: atom_id res chain seq x y z
N MET A 1 -47.07 -2.92 -34.57
CA MET A 1 -45.63 -2.73 -34.35
C MET A 1 -45.43 -1.42 -33.59
N ASP A 2 -44.67 -1.26 -32.52
CA ASP A 2 -44.23 -2.13 -31.43
C ASP A 2 -43.91 -1.11 -30.32
N LYS A 3 -44.38 -1.40 -29.10
CA LYS A 3 -44.21 -0.53 -27.93
C LYS A 3 -42.72 -0.26 -27.67
N LEU A 4 -42.22 0.91 -28.07
CA LEU A 4 -40.88 1.43 -27.73
C LEU A 4 -40.79 1.95 -26.29
N SER A 5 -41.43 1.26 -25.34
CA SER A 5 -41.26 1.48 -23.90
C SER A 5 -40.37 0.39 -23.32
N LYS A 6 -39.06 0.54 -23.51
CA LYS A 6 -38.06 -0.21 -22.72
C LYS A 6 -36.81 0.61 -22.44
N ILE A 7 -37.00 1.92 -22.31
CA ILE A 7 -36.01 2.87 -21.80
C ILE A 7 -36.19 2.85 -20.28
N ILE A 8 -35.08 2.79 -19.53
CA ILE A 8 -34.95 2.64 -18.06
C ILE A 8 -34.85 1.17 -17.58
N LYS A 9 -33.71 0.54 -17.84
CA LYS A 9 -33.03 -0.39 -16.90
C LYS A 9 -31.55 -0.41 -17.26
N ASP A 10 -30.70 -0.37 -16.24
CA ASP A 10 -29.24 -0.30 -16.27
C ASP A 10 -28.60 1.04 -16.62
N LYS A 11 -28.78 1.99 -15.69
CA LYS A 11 -27.74 2.99 -15.41
C LYS A 11 -26.61 2.28 -14.66
N LYS A 12 -25.76 1.55 -15.38
CA LYS A 12 -24.46 1.13 -14.88
C LYS A 12 -23.40 2.06 -15.45
N ILE A 13 -23.16 3.13 -14.71
CA ILE A 13 -22.00 3.99 -14.91
C ILE A 13 -20.85 3.28 -14.23
N ASP A 14 -20.09 2.50 -15.00
CA ASP A 14 -18.74 2.07 -14.64
C ASP A 14 -17.77 2.82 -15.58
N PRO A 15 -17.24 4.01 -15.21
CA PRO A 15 -16.31 4.74 -16.05
C PRO A 15 -14.89 4.46 -15.58
N SER A 16 -14.26 3.37 -16.04
CA SER A 16 -12.79 3.34 -16.07
C SER A 16 -12.22 2.19 -16.90
N ALA A 17 -12.21 2.37 -18.22
CA ALA A 17 -11.32 1.64 -19.10
C ALA A 17 -10.81 2.61 -20.18
N GLY A 18 -9.99 3.57 -19.75
CA GLY A 18 -9.29 4.54 -20.59
C GLY A 18 -7.79 4.30 -20.53
N LEU A 19 -7.19 4.22 -21.71
CA LEU A 19 -5.77 4.09 -22.00
C LEU A 19 -4.96 5.30 -21.46
N GLY A 20 -3.79 5.05 -20.85
CA GLY A 20 -2.71 6.04 -20.72
C GLY A 20 -2.65 6.80 -19.39
N SER A 21 -1.42 6.87 -18.84
CA SER A 21 -1.00 7.47 -17.55
C SER A 21 -1.12 6.52 -16.36
N GLN A 22 -0.09 6.53 -15.51
CA GLN A 22 0.09 5.65 -14.36
C GLN A 22 -1.02 5.86 -13.31
N THR A 23 -2.20 5.32 -13.56
CA THR A 23 -3.29 5.25 -12.59
C THR A 23 -2.80 4.35 -11.46
N LYS A 24 -2.32 4.97 -10.37
CA LYS A 24 -2.07 4.30 -9.10
C LYS A 24 -3.39 3.66 -8.71
N LYS A 25 -3.54 2.38 -9.07
CA LYS A 25 -4.65 1.55 -8.61
C LYS A 25 -4.70 1.75 -7.09
N PRO A 26 -5.86 2.09 -6.51
CA PRO A 26 -5.96 2.14 -5.07
C PRO A 26 -5.43 0.80 -4.54
N PRO A 27 -4.64 0.81 -3.45
CA PRO A 27 -4.07 -0.42 -2.91
C PRO A 27 -5.23 -1.38 -2.66
N ALA A 28 -5.29 -2.46 -3.45
CA ALA A 28 -6.38 -3.42 -3.40
C ALA A 28 -6.36 -4.21 -2.08
N TYR A 29 -5.26 -4.11 -1.34
CA TYR A 29 -4.98 -4.82 -0.11
C TYR A 29 -4.38 -3.90 0.95
N GLU A 30 -4.84 -4.03 2.20
CA GLU A 30 -4.40 -3.21 3.34
C GLU A 30 -2.87 -3.19 3.53
N TRP A 31 -2.18 -4.27 3.19
CA TRP A 31 -0.72 -4.37 3.33
C TRP A 31 0.04 -3.49 2.33
N GLN A 32 -0.55 -3.16 1.18
CA GLN A 32 0.07 -2.27 0.20
C GLN A 32 0.04 -0.82 0.68
N ASP A 33 -1.09 -0.40 1.26
CA ASP A 33 -1.23 0.91 1.87
C ASP A 33 -0.25 1.06 3.04
N LEU A 34 -0.19 0.04 3.91
CA LEU A 34 0.77 -0.01 5.01
C LEU A 34 2.21 0.10 4.54
N ALA A 35 2.59 -0.63 3.49
CA ALA A 35 3.93 -0.55 2.91
C ALA A 35 4.25 0.85 2.38
N LEU A 36 3.31 1.48 1.66
CA LEU A 36 3.47 2.85 1.15
C LEU A 36 3.65 3.85 2.30
N ARG A 37 2.86 3.71 3.37
CA ARG A 37 2.97 4.55 4.57
C ARG A 37 4.33 4.40 5.26
N ILE A 38 4.85 3.19 5.40
CA ILE A 38 6.16 2.93 6.00
C ILE A 38 7.27 3.53 5.15
N ILE A 39 7.17 3.39 3.83
CA ILE A 39 8.15 3.96 2.90
C ILE A 39 8.26 5.48 3.07
N ASP A 40 7.11 6.15 3.22
CA ASP A 40 7.04 7.58 3.42
C ASP A 40 7.60 8.00 4.80
N GLU A 41 7.10 7.40 5.89
CA GLU A 41 7.46 7.76 7.27
C GLU A 41 8.93 7.47 7.64
N LEU A 42 9.46 6.34 7.17
CA LEU A 42 10.85 5.95 7.45
C LEU A 42 11.82 6.45 6.36
N ASN A 43 11.32 7.18 5.36
CA ASN A 43 12.07 7.68 4.22
C ASN A 43 12.89 6.55 3.54
N ILE A 44 12.22 5.43 3.26
CA ILE A 44 12.89 4.24 2.72
C ILE A 44 13.34 4.52 1.27
N PRO A 45 14.64 4.33 0.94
CA PRO A 45 15.13 4.56 -0.40
C PRO A 45 14.52 3.57 -1.42
N GLY A 46 14.43 4.00 -2.68
CA GLY A 46 13.77 3.28 -3.77
C GLY A 46 14.16 1.79 -3.88
N PHE A 47 15.45 1.48 -3.70
CA PHE A 47 15.98 0.12 -3.82
C PHE A 47 15.50 -0.84 -2.71
N LYS A 48 14.99 -0.34 -1.58
CA LYS A 48 14.39 -1.16 -0.52
C LYS A 48 12.87 -1.18 -0.50
N ARG A 49 12.19 -0.41 -1.36
CA ARG A 49 10.72 -0.43 -1.44
C ARG A 49 10.19 -1.85 -1.67
N ASN A 50 10.79 -2.61 -2.59
CA ASN A 50 10.39 -4.00 -2.85
C ASN A 50 10.53 -4.89 -1.62
N ALA A 51 11.56 -4.70 -0.79
CA ALA A 51 11.72 -5.42 0.46
C ALA A 51 10.63 -5.06 1.46
N VAL A 52 10.24 -3.78 1.56
CA VAL A 52 9.12 -3.33 2.42
C VAL A 52 7.80 -3.97 1.99
N PHE A 53 7.51 -3.99 0.68
CA PHE A 53 6.30 -4.65 0.17
C PHE A 53 6.31 -6.16 0.46
N LYS A 54 7.46 -6.83 0.32
CA LYS A 54 7.60 -8.24 0.62
C LYS A 54 7.32 -8.54 2.09
N VAL A 55 7.95 -7.81 3.02
CA VAL A 55 7.73 -8.05 4.46
C VAL A 55 6.30 -7.71 4.90
N CYS A 56 5.67 -6.67 4.34
CA CYS A 56 4.27 -6.33 4.64
C CYS A 56 3.29 -7.40 4.15
N LYS A 57 3.67 -8.18 3.13
CA LYS A 57 2.88 -9.31 2.63
C LYS A 57 3.11 -10.59 3.44
N GLU A 58 4.33 -10.83 3.89
CA GLU A 58 4.72 -12.07 4.58
C GLU A 58 4.43 -12.04 6.09
N LYS A 59 4.58 -10.88 6.74
CA LYS A 59 4.39 -10.74 8.19
C LYS A 59 3.02 -10.14 8.53
N PRO A 60 2.46 -10.46 9.70
CA PRO A 60 1.19 -9.87 10.14
C PRO A 60 1.31 -8.36 10.37
N LYS A 61 0.25 -7.63 10.03
CA LYS A 61 0.13 -6.16 10.16
C LYS A 61 0.56 -5.63 11.53
N GLN A 62 0.22 -6.33 12.61
CA GLN A 62 0.59 -5.90 13.97
C GLN A 62 2.10 -5.89 14.20
N VAL A 63 2.83 -6.88 13.69
CA VAL A 63 4.30 -6.94 13.83
C VAL A 63 4.95 -5.80 13.05
N ILE A 64 4.45 -5.53 11.84
CA ILE A 64 4.94 -4.42 11.01
C ILE A 64 4.68 -3.06 11.68
N LEU A 65 3.48 -2.84 12.23
CA LEU A 65 3.13 -1.62 12.96
C LEU A 65 3.98 -1.44 14.21
N LEU A 66 4.21 -2.51 14.97
CA LEU A 66 5.05 -2.46 16.16
C LEU A 66 6.49 -2.10 15.79
N ALA A 67 7.07 -2.77 14.79
CA ALA A 67 8.42 -2.47 14.29
C ALA A 67 8.55 -1.04 13.76
N MET A 68 7.52 -0.53 13.09
CA MET A 68 7.48 0.86 12.63
C MET A 68 7.49 1.84 13.81
N ASN A 69 6.65 1.63 14.84
CA ASN A 69 6.61 2.51 16.02
C ASN A 69 7.93 2.46 16.80
N ASP A 70 8.46 1.26 17.03
CA ASP A 70 9.74 1.04 17.71
C ASP A 70 10.89 1.76 16.99
N THR A 71 10.91 1.67 15.65
CA THR A 71 11.87 2.42 14.83
C THR A 71 11.70 3.93 14.95
N LYS A 72 10.47 4.43 15.02
CA LYS A 72 10.19 5.87 15.16
C LYS A 72 10.62 6.41 16.52
N GLU A 73 10.45 5.62 17.58
CA GLU A 73 10.81 6.02 18.94
C GLU A 73 12.34 5.99 19.14
N LEU A 74 12.99 4.92 18.68
CA LEU A 74 14.41 4.67 18.93
C LEU A 74 15.34 5.37 17.91
N CYS A 75 14.88 5.63 16.69
CA CYS A 75 15.72 6.17 15.62
C CYS A 75 15.15 7.49 15.07
N GLN A 76 15.50 8.59 15.75
CA GLN A 76 15.08 9.93 15.34
C GLN A 76 15.93 10.51 14.21
N THR A 77 17.17 10.04 14.02
CA THR A 77 18.10 10.55 13.00
C THR A 77 18.85 9.41 12.30
N GLY A 78 19.06 9.52 10.99
CA GLY A 78 19.85 8.58 10.20
C GLY A 78 19.02 7.54 9.43
N GLU A 79 19.61 6.36 9.20
CA GLU A 79 19.07 5.32 8.33
C GLU A 79 18.03 4.43 9.05
N ARG A 80 16.88 5.02 9.39
CA ARG A 80 15.76 4.36 10.10
C ARG A 80 15.35 3.00 9.50
N TRP A 81 15.44 2.89 8.18
CA TRP A 81 15.15 1.65 7.44
C TRP A 81 16.00 0.47 7.89
N LYS A 82 17.28 0.67 8.25
CA LYS A 82 18.17 -0.41 8.73
C LYS A 82 17.66 -0.99 10.03
N TYR A 83 17.24 -0.12 10.95
CA TYR A 83 16.70 -0.54 12.23
C TYR A 83 15.36 -1.27 12.06
N PHE A 84 14.47 -0.74 11.21
CA PHE A 84 13.21 -1.40 10.88
C PHE A 84 13.41 -2.84 10.38
N PHE A 85 14.32 -3.05 9.42
CA PHE A 85 14.61 -4.41 8.94
C PHE A 85 15.29 -5.29 9.99
N LYS A 86 16.09 -4.72 10.89
CA LYS A 86 16.71 -5.45 12.00
C LYS A 86 15.64 -5.94 12.98
N VAL A 87 14.74 -5.08 13.44
CA VAL A 87 13.63 -5.44 14.33
C VAL A 87 12.75 -6.52 13.71
N LEU A 88 12.49 -6.43 12.39
CA LEU A 88 11.73 -7.45 11.67
C LEU A 88 12.49 -8.77 11.46
N ALA A 89 13.82 -8.77 11.49
CA ALA A 89 14.63 -9.98 11.40
C ALA A 89 14.71 -10.71 12.76
N GLU A 90 14.61 -9.97 13.86
CA GLU A 90 14.62 -10.51 15.23
C GLU A 90 13.24 -11.02 15.70
N LYS A 91 12.17 -10.73 14.96
CA LYS A 91 10.77 -11.12 15.25
C LYS A 91 10.27 -12.18 14.28
#